data_AF-A0A0Q7GL90-F1
#
_entry.id   AF-A0A0Q7GL90-F1
#
_cell.length_a   1.000
_cell.length_b   1.000
_cell.length_c   1.000
_cell.angle_alpha   90.00
_cell.angle_beta   90.00
_cell.angle_gamma   90.00
#
_symmetry.space_group_name_H-M   'P 1'
#
loop_
_entity.id
_entity.type
_entity.pdbx_description
1 polymer ?
#
loop_
_entity_poly.entity_id
_entity_poly.type
_entity_poly.pdbx_seq_one_letter_code
_entity_poly.pdbx_strand_id
1 'polypeptide(L)'
;MEKKLSPQQIEVIKEAHLKEDKVAIENQVIKLIVAGFDEYTAEYLVNKVIKEYREELFRDAEEKKENEKEKHIADCVVLFASVSGSVFGVTNPAWYLFVAIVCGIAGYLGYNEKPLAGMIRSIIIAGLFPVTFNFFFGNRSEFRYIELLLPLGICFIVGFGFQYLIGKMFYPDKD
;
A
#
# COMPACT_ATOMS: atom_id res chain seq x y z
N MET A 1 -7.53 35.24 25.36
CA MET A 1 -7.66 34.78 23.96
C MET A 1 -6.49 33.86 23.67
N GLU A 2 -6.73 32.59 23.39
CA GLU A 2 -5.66 31.69 22.90
C GLU A 2 -5.12 32.26 21.59
N LYS A 3 -3.88 32.77 21.60
CA LYS A 3 -3.24 33.23 20.37
C LYS A 3 -2.86 31.99 19.56
N LYS A 4 -3.58 31.71 18.48
CA LYS A 4 -3.33 30.59 17.56
C LYS A 4 -2.51 31.05 16.36
N LEU A 5 -1.62 30.19 15.87
CA LEU A 5 -0.86 30.41 14.64
C LEU A 5 -1.77 30.37 13.41
N SER A 6 -1.43 31.12 12.37
CA SER A 6 -2.11 31.01 11.08
C SER A 6 -1.71 29.72 10.35
N PRO A 7 -2.57 29.17 9.47
CA PRO A 7 -2.24 27.99 8.68
C PRO A 7 -0.95 28.14 7.85
N GLN A 8 -0.72 29.34 7.31
CA GLN A 8 0.48 29.66 6.53
C GLN A 8 1.75 29.65 7.39
N GLN A 9 1.68 30.10 8.64
CA GLN A 9 2.82 30.05 9.57
C GLN A 9 3.16 28.60 9.94
N ILE A 10 2.14 27.76 10.15
CA ILE A 10 2.31 26.32 10.41
C ILE A 10 3.02 25.65 9.23
N GLU A 11 2.58 25.91 7.99
CA GLU A 11 3.17 25.32 6.79
C GLU A 11 4.65 25.70 6.61
N VAL A 12 5.00 26.97 6.82
CA VAL A 12 6.41 27.43 6.74
C VAL A 12 7.27 26.79 7.84
N ILE A 13 6.75 26.60 9.05
CA ILE A 13 7.46 25.88 10.12
C ILE A 13 7.67 24.41 9.74
N LYS A 14 6.65 23.75 9.18
CA LYS A 14 6.75 22.36 8.69
C LYS A 14 7.81 22.22 7.59
N GLU A 15 7.80 23.12 6.61
CA GLU A 15 8.75 23.12 5.49
C GLU A 15 10.20 23.39 5.95
N ALA A 16 10.38 24.34 6.88
CA ALA A 16 11.68 24.61 7.49
C ALA A 16 12.21 23.40 8.28
N HIS A 17 11.32 22.71 9.00
CA HIS A 17 11.68 21.48 9.73
C HIS A 17 12.09 20.35 8.79
N LEU A 18 11.37 20.14 7.69
CA LEU A 18 11.73 19.13 6.66
C LEU A 18 13.11 19.36 6.05
N LYS A 19 13.49 20.63 5.86
CA LYS A 19 14.78 21.02 5.27
C LYS A 19 15.93 21.06 6.29
N GLU A 20 15.67 20.69 7.55
CA GLU A 20 16.60 20.82 8.69
C GLU A 20 17.17 22.24 8.85
N ASP A 21 16.43 23.27 8.42
CA ASP A 21 16.88 24.66 8.42
C ASP A 21 16.61 25.31 9.78
N LYS A 22 17.60 25.19 10.68
CA LYS A 22 17.56 25.78 12.03
C LYS A 22 17.39 27.30 11.99
N VAL A 23 18.01 27.96 11.02
CA VAL A 23 17.96 29.42 10.88
C VAL A 23 16.55 29.86 10.47
N ALA A 24 15.89 29.11 9.58
CA ALA A 24 14.50 29.38 9.23
C ALA A 24 13.54 29.18 10.42
N ILE A 25 13.77 28.17 11.27
CA ILE A 25 12.97 27.94 12.48
C ILE A 25 13.14 29.07 13.49
N GLU A 26 14.37 29.49 13.78
CA GLU A 26 14.67 30.63 14.67
C GLU A 26 14.05 31.93 14.14
N ASN A 27 14.10 32.15 12.81
CA ASN A 27 13.46 33.29 12.17
C ASN A 27 11.92 33.30 12.36
N GLN A 28 11.27 32.14 12.48
CA GLN A 28 9.83 32.09 12.79
C GLN A 28 9.53 32.47 14.24
N VAL A 29 10.38 32.07 15.19
CA VAL A 29 10.30 32.52 16.58
C VAL A 29 10.40 34.04 16.64
N ILE A 30 11.39 34.63 15.98
CA ILE A 30 11.59 36.09 15.93
C ILE A 30 10.38 36.81 15.30
N LYS A 31 9.81 36.27 14.21
CA LYS A 31 8.61 36.84 13.58
C LYS A 31 7.40 36.84 14.51
N LEU A 32 7.24 35.80 15.33
CA LEU A 32 6.17 35.72 16.33
C LEU A 32 6.41 36.72 17.47
N ILE A 33 7.65 36.91 17.91
CA ILE A 33 8.00 37.94 18.90
C ILE A 33 7.65 39.34 18.36
N VAL A 34 8.06 39.65 17.13
CA VAL A 34 7.75 40.93 16.46
C VAL A 34 6.24 41.14 16.29
N ALA A 35 5.47 40.06 16.11
CA ALA A 35 4.00 40.09 16.05
C ALA A 35 3.33 40.30 17.43
N GLY A 36 4.11 40.50 18.50
CA GLY A 36 3.60 40.82 19.84
C GLY A 36 3.33 39.60 20.72
N PHE A 37 3.99 38.47 20.45
CA PHE A 37 4.07 37.33 21.36
C PHE A 37 5.27 37.51 22.30
N ASP A 38 5.15 37.01 23.53
CA ASP A 38 6.32 36.85 24.40
C ASP A 38 7.21 35.71 23.85
N GLU A 39 8.51 35.83 24.09
CA GLU A 39 9.54 34.89 23.62
C GLU A 39 9.22 33.44 24.00
N TYR A 40 8.81 33.22 25.26
CA TYR A 40 8.41 31.91 25.76
C TYR A 40 7.22 31.33 24.98
N THR A 41 6.18 32.12 24.75
CA THR A 41 5.01 31.66 23.97
C THR A 41 5.34 31.43 22.51
N ALA A 42 6.21 32.25 21.90
CA ALA A 42 6.65 32.07 20.51
C ALA A 42 7.42 30.76 20.33
N GLU A 43 8.41 30.49 21.20
CA GLU A 43 9.15 29.22 21.20
C GLU A 43 8.24 28.03 21.46
N TYR A 44 7.33 28.14 22.43
CA TYR A 44 6.36 27.09 22.75
C TYR A 44 5.50 26.74 21.53
N LEU A 45 4.97 27.74 20.83
CA LEU A 45 4.12 27.53 19.66
C LEU A 45 4.87 26.87 18.49
N VAL A 46 6.11 27.31 18.21
CA VAL A 46 6.95 26.70 17.16
C VAL A 46 7.28 25.26 17.52
N ASN A 47 7.74 25.00 18.74
CA ASN A 47 8.07 23.64 19.19
C ASN A 47 6.84 22.72 19.21
N LYS A 48 5.67 23.25 19.57
CA LYS A 48 4.40 22.51 19.51
C LYS A 48 4.07 22.08 18.09
N VAL A 49 4.20 22.98 17.11
CA VAL A 49 3.98 22.64 15.68
C VAL A 49 4.95 21.58 15.20
N ILE A 50 6.24 21.71 15.54
CA ILE A 50 7.26 20.71 15.16
C ILE A 50 6.93 19.35 15.78
N LYS A 51 6.54 19.33 17.06
CA LYS A 51 6.17 18.10 17.75
C LYS A 51 4.94 17.44 17.12
N GLU A 52 3.87 18.19 16.91
CA GLU A 52 2.63 17.70 16.26
C GLU A 52 2.91 17.19 14.84
N TYR A 53 3.74 17.90 14.08
CA TYR A 53 4.12 17.49 12.73
C TYR A 53 4.97 16.21 12.71
N ARG A 54 5.87 16.05 13.69
CA ARG A 54 6.65 14.83 13.85
C ARG A 54 5.74 13.64 14.17
N GLU A 55 4.77 13.82 15.06
CA GLU A 55 3.76 12.81 15.40
C GLU A 55 2.92 12.44 14.17
N GLU A 56 2.51 13.42 13.35
CA GLU A 56 1.81 13.22 12.07
C GLU A 56 2.65 12.36 11.10
N LEU A 57 3.92 12.73 10.87
CA LEU A 57 4.84 11.96 10.01
C LEU A 57 5.07 10.53 10.51
N PHE A 58 5.18 10.34 11.83
CA PHE A 58 5.34 9.01 12.41
C PHE A 58 4.09 8.15 12.19
N ARG A 59 2.90 8.71 12.41
CA ARG A 59 1.64 8.01 12.17
C ARG A 59 1.49 7.63 10.70
N ASP A 60 1.73 8.56 9.79
CA ASP A 60 1.64 8.30 8.35
C ASP A 60 2.63 7.23 7.90
N ALA A 61 3.84 7.21 8.49
CA ALA A 61 4.83 6.17 8.23
C ALA A 61 4.43 4.80 8.80
N GLU A 62 3.76 4.78 9.95
CA GLU A 62 3.25 3.56 10.57
C GLU A 62 2.09 2.97 9.77
N GLU A 63 1.11 3.80 9.36
CA GLU A 63 -0.01 3.40 8.50
C GLU A 63 0.48 2.85 7.16
N LYS A 64 1.47 3.49 6.52
CA LYS A 64 2.07 2.97 5.28
C LYS A 64 2.72 1.60 5.48
N LYS A 65 3.46 1.42 6.57
CA LYS A 65 4.07 0.12 6.89
C LYS A 65 3.04 -0.96 7.17
N GLU A 66 1.93 -0.62 7.82
CA GLU A 66 0.84 -1.55 8.09
C GLU A 66 0.16 -1.96 6.78
N ASN A 67 -0.17 -1.01 5.91
CA ASN A 67 -0.71 -1.27 4.58
C ASN A 67 0.22 -2.15 3.73
N GLU A 68 1.54 -1.92 3.75
CA GLU A 68 2.51 -2.77 3.06
C GLU A 68 2.52 -4.21 3.61
N LYS A 69 2.46 -4.37 4.95
CA LYS A 69 2.41 -5.69 5.57
C LYS A 69 1.16 -6.46 5.16
N GLU A 70 0.00 -5.82 5.21
CA GLU A 70 -1.27 -6.44 4.81
C GLU A 70 -1.27 -6.86 3.34
N LYS A 71 -0.73 -5.99 2.48
CA LYS A 71 -0.50 -6.31 1.07
C LYS A 71 0.38 -7.53 0.88
N HIS A 72 1.51 -7.61 1.61
CA HIS A 72 2.40 -8.77 1.55
C HIS A 72 1.73 -10.06 2.05
N ILE A 73 0.94 -9.98 3.12
CA ILE A 73 0.18 -11.13 3.63
C ILE A 73 -0.82 -11.61 2.57
N ALA A 74 -1.57 -10.69 1.96
CA ALA A 74 -2.52 -11.02 0.91
C ALA A 74 -1.82 -11.65 -0.31
N ASP A 75 -0.69 -11.11 -0.75
CA ASP A 75 0.09 -11.65 -1.86
C ASP A 75 0.55 -13.09 -1.58
N CYS A 76 1.02 -13.37 -0.36
CA CYS A 76 1.36 -14.72 0.07
C CYS A 76 0.15 -15.66 0.04
N VAL A 77 -0.98 -15.25 0.61
CA VAL A 77 -2.22 -16.05 0.61
C VAL A 77 -2.65 -16.38 -0.81
N VAL A 78 -2.66 -15.39 -1.70
CA VAL A 78 -3.05 -15.56 -3.11
C VAL A 78 -2.10 -16.54 -3.80
N LEU A 79 -0.79 -16.39 -3.62
CA LEU A 79 0.19 -17.27 -4.25
C LEU A 79 0.03 -18.72 -3.77
N PHE A 80 -0.02 -18.95 -2.46
CA PHE A 80 -0.16 -20.30 -1.91
C PHE A 80 -1.48 -20.95 -2.30
N ALA A 81 -2.59 -20.21 -2.18
CA ALA A 81 -3.92 -20.74 -2.50
C ALA A 81 -4.03 -21.07 -3.99
N SER A 82 -3.55 -20.18 -4.88
CA SER A 82 -3.60 -20.38 -6.34
C SER A 82 -2.80 -21.61 -6.77
N VAL A 83 -1.63 -21.83 -6.18
CA VAL A 83 -0.74 -22.94 -6.57
C VAL A 83 -1.18 -24.28 -5.97
N SER A 84 -1.77 -24.27 -4.77
CA SER A 84 -2.09 -25.48 -4.01
C SER A 84 -2.92 -26.50 -4.80
N GLY A 85 -3.98 -26.08 -5.47
CA GLY A 85 -4.86 -27.00 -6.21
C GLY A 85 -4.14 -27.78 -7.29
N SER A 86 -3.40 -27.08 -8.16
CA SER A 86 -2.70 -27.71 -9.28
C SER A 86 -1.50 -28.55 -8.83
N VAL A 87 -0.78 -28.13 -7.79
CA VAL A 87 0.37 -28.89 -7.27
C VAL A 87 -0.06 -30.17 -6.54
N PHE A 88 -1.19 -30.14 -5.82
CA PHE A 88 -1.75 -31.33 -5.17
C PHE A 88 -2.62 -32.20 -6.10
N GLY A 89 -2.71 -31.86 -7.39
CA GLY A 89 -3.48 -32.64 -8.36
C GLY A 89 -5.00 -32.58 -8.15
N VAL A 90 -5.50 -31.53 -7.50
CA VAL A 90 -6.93 -31.33 -7.26
C VAL A 90 -7.61 -30.94 -8.56
N THR A 91 -8.56 -31.74 -9.03
CA THR A 91 -9.31 -31.49 -10.27
C THR A 91 -10.73 -31.01 -10.04
N ASN A 92 -11.18 -30.95 -8.78
CA ASN A 92 -12.54 -30.56 -8.41
C ASN A 92 -12.82 -29.07 -8.73
N PRO A 93 -13.79 -28.74 -9.60
CA PRO A 93 -14.15 -27.35 -9.91
C PRO A 93 -14.56 -26.51 -8.69
N ALA A 94 -15.18 -27.14 -7.68
CA ALA A 94 -15.58 -26.45 -6.46
C ALA A 94 -14.37 -25.95 -5.65
N TRP A 95 -13.23 -26.63 -5.74
CA TRP A 95 -11.98 -26.19 -5.12
C TRP A 95 -11.51 -24.87 -5.73
N TYR A 96 -11.52 -24.77 -7.05
CA TYR A 96 -11.08 -23.56 -7.76
C TYR A 96 -12.00 -22.38 -7.51
N LEU A 97 -13.30 -22.61 -7.39
CA LEU A 97 -14.25 -21.58 -6.96
C LEU A 97 -13.96 -21.10 -5.54
N PHE A 98 -13.73 -22.02 -4.61
CA PHE A 98 -13.37 -21.69 -3.23
C PHE A 98 -12.07 -20.88 -3.17
N VAL A 99 -11.03 -21.32 -3.88
CA VAL A 99 -9.74 -20.62 -3.96
C VAL A 99 -9.91 -19.21 -4.55
N ALA A 100 -10.73 -19.04 -5.59
CA ALA A 100 -11.01 -17.73 -6.16
C ALA A 100 -11.70 -16.79 -5.15
N ILE A 101 -12.65 -17.29 -4.36
CA ILE A 101 -13.31 -16.52 -3.30
C ILE A 101 -12.31 -16.12 -2.22
N VAL A 102 -11.50 -17.06 -1.71
CA VAL A 102 -10.49 -16.79 -0.68
C VAL A 102 -9.47 -15.76 -1.18
N CYS A 103 -8.98 -15.91 -2.42
CA CYS A 103 -8.04 -14.97 -3.02
C CYS A 103 -8.68 -13.60 -3.24
N GLY A 104 -9.96 -13.55 -3.65
CA GLY A 104 -10.70 -12.31 -3.80
C GLY A 104 -10.83 -11.55 -2.47
N ILE A 105 -11.20 -12.26 -1.40
CA ILE A 105 -11.28 -11.68 -0.05
C ILE A 105 -9.91 -11.19 0.42
N ALA A 106 -8.88 -12.01 0.28
CA ALA A 106 -7.51 -11.64 0.63
C ALA A 106 -7.03 -10.40 -0.16
N GLY A 107 -7.31 -10.36 -1.47
CA GLY A 107 -6.98 -9.21 -2.32
C GLY A 107 -7.77 -7.95 -1.97
N TYR A 108 -9.03 -8.08 -1.56
CA TYR A 108 -9.85 -6.95 -1.12
C TYR A 108 -9.30 -6.34 0.19
N LEU A 109 -8.97 -7.19 1.16
CA LEU A 109 -8.48 -6.77 2.48
C LEU A 109 -7.02 -6.34 2.47
N GLY A 110 -6.16 -6.93 1.64
CA GLY A 110 -4.74 -6.55 1.58
C GLY A 110 -4.44 -5.27 0.80
N TYR A 111 -5.39 -4.79 -0.02
CA TYR A 111 -5.22 -3.63 -0.89
C TYR A 111 -6.18 -2.50 -0.47
N ASN A 112 -6.13 -2.09 0.79
CA ASN A 112 -7.05 -1.10 1.39
C ASN A 112 -7.21 0.20 0.59
N GLU A 113 -6.17 0.67 -0.08
CA GLU A 113 -6.25 1.87 -0.90
C GLU A 113 -7.10 1.67 -2.16
N LYS A 114 -7.02 0.47 -2.78
CA LYS A 114 -7.67 0.11 -4.05
C LYS A 114 -8.27 -1.31 -3.96
N PRO A 115 -9.28 -1.53 -3.09
CA PRO A 115 -9.72 -2.86 -2.70
C PRO A 115 -10.36 -3.63 -3.85
N LEU A 116 -11.13 -2.97 -4.73
CA LEU A 116 -11.70 -3.61 -5.92
C LEU A 116 -10.62 -4.06 -6.91
N ALA A 117 -9.56 -3.26 -7.09
CA ALA A 117 -8.46 -3.60 -7.97
C ALA A 117 -7.66 -4.79 -7.43
N GLY A 118 -7.39 -4.81 -6.12
CA GLY A 118 -6.74 -5.94 -5.45
C GLY A 118 -7.57 -7.23 -5.51
N MET A 119 -8.87 -7.14 -5.26
CA MET A 119 -9.80 -8.28 -5.36
C MET A 119 -9.78 -8.91 -6.75
N ILE A 120 -9.99 -8.11 -7.80
CA ILE A 120 -10.09 -8.63 -9.18
C ILE A 120 -8.76 -9.24 -9.61
N ARG A 121 -7.63 -8.58 -9.30
CA ARG A 121 -6.30 -9.13 -9.55
C ARG A 121 -6.14 -10.52 -8.95
N SER A 122 -6.48 -10.67 -7.67
CA SER A 122 -6.30 -11.91 -6.94
C SER A 122 -7.21 -13.03 -7.48
N ILE A 123 -8.45 -12.71 -7.87
CA ILE A 123 -9.35 -13.65 -8.54
C ILE A 123 -8.77 -14.10 -9.88
N ILE A 124 -8.24 -13.16 -10.67
CA ILE A 124 -7.63 -13.46 -11.97
C ILE A 124 -6.42 -14.38 -11.80
N ILE A 125 -5.52 -14.09 -10.87
CA ILE A 125 -4.36 -14.94 -10.59
C ILE A 125 -4.82 -16.35 -10.20
N ALA A 126 -5.77 -16.45 -9.27
CA ALA A 126 -6.31 -17.72 -8.78
C ALA A 126 -7.00 -18.56 -9.87
N GLY A 127 -7.77 -17.92 -10.74
CA GLY A 127 -8.49 -18.58 -11.82
C GLY A 127 -7.61 -18.92 -13.03
N LEU A 128 -6.65 -18.06 -13.35
CA LEU A 128 -5.78 -18.23 -14.50
C LEU A 128 -4.66 -19.24 -14.26
N PHE A 129 -4.18 -19.37 -13.01
CA PHE A 129 -3.12 -20.30 -12.68
C PHE A 129 -3.39 -21.76 -13.09
N PRO A 130 -4.51 -22.40 -12.72
CA PRO A 130 -4.78 -23.78 -13.11
C PRO A 130 -4.88 -23.98 -14.63
N VAL A 131 -5.41 -22.98 -15.35
CA VAL A 131 -5.49 -23.02 -16.81
C VAL A 131 -4.09 -22.98 -17.41
N THR A 132 -3.26 -22.07 -16.93
CA THR A 132 -1.88 -21.87 -17.41
C THR A 132 -1.01 -23.07 -17.03
N PHE A 133 -1.15 -23.60 -15.82
CA PHE A 133 -0.46 -24.80 -15.36
C PHE A 133 -0.77 -26.01 -16.26
N ASN A 134 -2.05 -26.28 -16.52
CA ASN A 134 -2.44 -27.37 -17.41
C ASN A 134 -1.98 -27.16 -18.86
N PHE A 135 -1.99 -25.93 -19.36
CA PHE A 135 -1.50 -25.62 -20.70
C PHE A 135 0.01 -25.91 -20.84
N PHE A 136 0.81 -25.52 -19.85
CA PHE A 136 2.26 -25.69 -19.88
C PHE A 136 2.71 -27.13 -19.55
N PHE A 137 2.02 -27.83 -18.66
CA PHE A 137 2.46 -29.12 -18.13
C PHE A 137 1.56 -30.31 -18.44
N GLY A 138 0.33 -30.10 -18.92
CA GLY A 138 -0.67 -31.17 -19.08
C GLY A 138 -0.28 -32.33 -20.00
N ASN A 139 0.68 -32.11 -20.91
CA ASN A 139 1.21 -33.13 -21.82
C ASN A 139 2.62 -33.63 -21.45
N ARG A 140 3.14 -33.26 -20.28
CA ARG A 140 4.50 -33.61 -19.85
C ARG A 140 4.47 -34.60 -18.70
N SER A 141 5.26 -35.66 -18.79
CA SER A 141 5.42 -36.67 -17.74
C SER A 141 6.32 -36.21 -16.59
N GLU A 142 7.23 -35.28 -16.87
CA GLU A 142 8.17 -34.71 -15.90
C GLU A 142 8.37 -33.22 -16.18
N PHE A 143 8.43 -32.41 -15.12
CA PHE A 143 8.83 -31.00 -15.20
C PHE A 143 9.77 -30.66 -14.05
N ARG A 144 10.72 -29.75 -14.29
CA ARG A 144 11.55 -29.20 -13.22
C ARG A 144 10.75 -28.15 -12.47
N TYR A 145 10.81 -28.15 -11.14
CA TYR A 145 10.08 -27.20 -10.29
C TYR A 145 10.28 -25.72 -10.68
N ILE A 146 11.45 -25.37 -11.25
CA ILE A 146 11.73 -24.01 -11.74
C ILE A 146 10.83 -23.58 -12.90
N GLU A 147 10.29 -24.52 -13.68
CA GLU A 147 9.41 -24.25 -14.81
C GLU A 147 8.05 -23.70 -14.34
N LEU A 148 7.68 -23.91 -13.07
CA LEU A 148 6.43 -23.43 -12.45
C LEU A 148 6.39 -21.90 -12.34
N LEU A 149 7.56 -21.25 -12.45
CA LEU A 149 7.67 -19.79 -12.52
C LEU A 149 7.08 -19.20 -13.80
N LEU A 150 7.06 -19.95 -14.92
CA LEU A 150 6.50 -19.47 -16.19
C LEU A 150 4.97 -19.25 -16.10
N PRO A 151 4.15 -20.25 -15.72
CA PRO A 151 2.72 -20.03 -15.57
C PRO A 151 2.39 -19.01 -14.48
N LEU A 152 3.15 -18.99 -13.38
CA LEU A 152 3.01 -17.95 -12.35
C LEU A 152 3.26 -16.56 -12.92
N GLY A 153 4.37 -16.35 -13.63
CA GLY A 153 4.74 -15.06 -14.21
C GLY A 153 3.68 -14.52 -15.17
N ILE A 154 3.12 -15.37 -16.02
CA ILE A 154 2.01 -15.00 -16.92
C ILE A 154 0.79 -14.56 -16.10
N CYS A 155 0.42 -15.31 -15.07
CA CYS A 155 -0.71 -14.97 -14.21
C CYS A 155 -0.52 -13.63 -13.51
N PHE A 156 0.69 -13.36 -13.01
CA PHE A 156 1.02 -12.08 -12.40
C PHE A 156 0.95 -10.93 -13.42
N ILE A 157 1.54 -11.08 -14.61
CA ILE A 157 1.49 -10.04 -15.65
C ILE A 157 0.04 -9.68 -15.98
N VAL A 158 -0.80 -10.69 -16.24
CA VAL A 158 -2.22 -10.46 -16.56
C VAL A 158 -2.95 -9.86 -15.37
N GLY A 159 -2.77 -10.41 -14.17
CA GLY A 159 -3.39 -9.90 -12.95
C GLY A 159 -3.05 -8.43 -12.70
N PHE A 160 -1.76 -8.09 -12.68
CA PHE A 160 -1.30 -6.71 -12.48
C PHE A 160 -1.79 -5.77 -13.59
N GLY A 161 -1.90 -6.24 -14.83
CA GLY A 161 -2.53 -5.48 -15.92
C GLY A 161 -3.98 -5.11 -15.60
N PHE A 162 -4.78 -6.06 -15.12
CA PHE A 162 -6.16 -5.78 -14.68
C PHE A 162 -6.22 -4.90 -13.43
N GLN A 163 -5.32 -5.10 -12.46
CA GLN A 163 -5.20 -4.23 -11.29
C GLN A 163 -4.98 -2.77 -11.73
N TYR A 164 -4.09 -2.54 -12.69
CA TYR A 164 -3.79 -1.21 -13.21
C TYR A 164 -4.99 -0.59 -13.91
N LEU A 165 -5.67 -1.34 -14.79
CA LEU A 165 -6.85 -0.84 -15.51
C LEU A 165 -7.99 -0.46 -14.54
N ILE A 166 -8.27 -1.31 -13.54
CA ILE A 166 -9.32 -1.06 -12.55
C ILE A 166 -8.91 0.06 -11.59
N GLY A 167 -7.62 0.10 -11.21
CA GLY A 167 -7.02 1.19 -10.46
C GLY A 167 -7.32 2.54 -11.11
N LYS A 168 -6.98 2.68 -12.39
CA LYS A 168 -7.23 3.92 -13.15
C LYS A 168 -8.71 4.27 -13.30
N MET A 169 -9.59 3.28 -13.47
CA MET A 169 -11.01 3.54 -13.69
C MET A 169 -11.75 3.97 -12.42
N PHE A 170 -11.42 3.36 -11.28
CA PHE A 170 -12.18 3.55 -10.02
C PHE A 170 -11.44 4.37 -8.97
N TYR A 171 -10.13 4.57 -9.12
CA TYR A 171 -9.27 5.25 -8.13
C TYR A 171 -8.27 6.21 -8.79
N PRO A 172 -8.72 7.17 -9.62
CA PRO A 172 -7.83 8.06 -10.38
C PRO A 172 -6.94 8.96 -9.50
N ASP A 173 -7.39 9.31 -8.29
CA ASP A 173 -6.66 10.19 -7.37
C ASP A 173 -5.66 9.46 -6.46
N LYS A 174 -5.53 8.13 -6.61
CA LYS A 174 -4.67 7.29 -5.77
C LYS A 174 -3.52 6.63 -6.55
N ASP A 175 -3.34 6.96 -7.82
CA ASP A 175 -2.27 6.45 -8.71
C ASP A 175 -1.01 7.32 -8.68
#